data_AF-A0A939B2K4-F1
#
_entry.id   AF-A0A939B2K4-F1
#
_cell.length_a   1.000
_cell.length_b   1.000
_cell.length_c   1.000
_cell.angle_alpha   90.00
_cell.angle_beta   90.00
_cell.angle_gamma   90.00
#
_symmetry.space_group_name_H-M   'P 1'
#
loop_
_entity.id
_entity.type
_entity.pdbx_description
1 polymer ?
#
loop_
_entity_poly.entity_id
_entity_poly.type
_entity_poly.pdbx_seq_one_letter_code
_entity_poly.pdbx_strand_id
1 'polypeptide(L)'
;MLQCLQIRDLAVIDAVELEFGTGLTALTGETGAGKSIVVDAVLLATGGRASTDLLRHGAGRAEVTATFDLRGNAAARDWLAEQSIAADGDELILRRIIGADGRSRQYVNGQTLPAQSARALGDLLVDVHGQQEYLSLLRSDAQRRLLDDHGALEPQCAPVRELASAWRRRAAERDELAAAATERAARLELLRYQVGELEALAPGADEVEALLAERARHANRG
;
A
#
# COMPACT_ATOMS: atom_id res chain seq x y z
N MET A 1 6.78 3.36 20.82
CA MET A 1 6.28 2.62 22.00
C MET A 1 4.77 2.77 22.07
N LEU A 2 4.02 1.69 22.32
CA LEU A 2 2.58 1.78 22.58
C LEU A 2 2.33 2.53 23.90
N GLN A 3 1.49 3.57 23.88
CA GLN A 3 1.14 4.39 25.05
C GLN A 3 -0.30 4.16 25.51
N CYS A 4 -1.23 4.05 24.57
CA CYS A 4 -2.65 3.84 24.89
C CYS A 4 -3.27 2.85 23.91
N LEU A 5 -4.16 2.00 24.41
CA LEU A 5 -5.01 1.10 23.64
C LEU A 5 -6.46 1.26 24.08
N GLN A 6 -7.32 1.68 23.16
CA GLN A 6 -8.76 1.79 23.35
C GLN A 6 -9.45 0.72 22.51
N ILE A 7 -10.35 -0.03 23.12
CA ILE A 7 -11.11 -1.10 22.47
C ILE A 7 -12.59 -0.85 22.72
N ARG A 8 -13.42 -0.97 21.68
CA ARG A 8 -14.88 -0.93 21.77
C ARG A 8 -15.49 -2.07 20.98
N ASP A 9 -16.46 -2.76 21.59
CA ASP A 9 -17.29 -3.81 21.00
C ASP A 9 -16.49 -4.96 20.34
N LEU A 10 -15.37 -5.35 20.95
CA LEU A 10 -14.48 -6.42 20.46
C LEU A 10 -14.57 -7.65 21.38
N ALA A 11 -14.91 -8.81 20.83
CA ALA A 11 -15.10 -10.07 21.54
C ALA A 11 -16.05 -9.92 22.75
N VAL A 12 -15.55 -10.04 23.98
CA VAL A 12 -16.35 -9.87 25.20
C VAL A 12 -16.28 -8.44 25.77
N ILE A 13 -15.45 -7.57 25.20
CA ILE A 13 -15.21 -6.21 25.68
C ILE A 13 -16.26 -5.26 25.10
N ASP A 14 -16.97 -4.57 26.00
CA ASP A 14 -17.84 -3.44 25.66
C ASP A 14 -16.99 -2.20 25.35
N ALA A 15 -16.25 -1.73 26.36
CA ALA A 15 -15.26 -0.68 26.22
C ALA A 15 -14.14 -0.89 27.23
N VAL A 16 -12.88 -0.71 26.81
CA VAL A 16 -11.74 -0.62 27.71
C VAL A 16 -10.73 0.37 27.16
N GLU A 17 -10.03 1.02 28.08
CA GLU A 17 -8.89 1.90 27.81
C GLU A 17 -7.73 1.45 28.69
N LEU A 18 -6.57 1.25 28.07
CA LEU A 18 -5.36 0.76 28.72
C LEU A 18 -4.22 1.73 28.44
N GLU A 19 -3.57 2.21 29.49
CA GLU A 19 -2.35 3.02 29.40
C GLU A 19 -1.12 2.16 29.68
N PHE A 20 -0.08 2.33 28.87
CA PHE A 20 1.16 1.57 28.92
C PHE A 20 2.34 2.45 29.33
N GLY A 21 3.06 2.01 30.36
CA GLY A 21 4.32 2.61 30.79
C GLY A 21 5.52 2.05 30.02
N THR A 22 6.65 2.74 30.09
CA THR A 22 7.90 2.31 29.48
C THR A 22 8.43 1.04 30.13
N GLY A 23 9.03 0.15 29.34
CA GLY A 23 9.66 -1.07 29.85
C GLY A 23 8.72 -2.27 29.82
N LEU A 24 8.70 -3.05 30.90
CA LEU A 24 7.95 -4.30 30.98
C LEU A 24 6.54 -4.05 31.53
N THR A 25 5.52 -4.35 30.73
CA THR A 25 4.12 -4.44 31.19
C THR A 25 3.71 -5.90 31.29
N ALA A 26 3.24 -6.33 32.45
CA ALA A 26 2.74 -7.68 32.68
C ALA A 26 1.21 -7.69 32.81
N LEU A 27 0.53 -8.43 31.92
CA LEU A 27 -0.91 -8.63 31.96
C LEU A 27 -1.22 -9.98 32.64
N THR A 28 -1.90 -9.93 33.78
CA THR A 28 -2.30 -11.11 34.57
C THR A 28 -3.82 -11.25 34.63
N GLY A 29 -4.33 -12.46 34.82
CA GLY A 29 -5.76 -12.73 34.95
C GLY A 29 -6.06 -14.20 35.18
N GLU A 30 -7.32 -14.52 35.42
CA GLU A 30 -7.79 -15.88 35.75
C GLU A 30 -7.96 -16.76 34.50
N THR A 31 -8.66 -16.23 33.49
CA THR A 31 -8.90 -16.90 32.22
C THR A 31 -8.13 -16.14 31.14
N GLY A 32 -7.15 -16.77 30.49
CA GLY A 32 -6.23 -16.11 29.55
C GLY A 32 -6.88 -15.36 28.36
N ALA A 33 -8.21 -15.43 28.21
CA ALA A 33 -9.00 -14.72 27.21
C ALA A 33 -8.75 -13.20 27.22
N GLY A 34 -8.70 -12.55 28.38
CA GLY A 34 -8.48 -11.10 28.45
C GLY A 34 -7.13 -10.68 27.87
N LYS A 35 -6.07 -11.46 28.13
CA LYS A 35 -4.74 -11.23 27.57
C LYS A 35 -4.73 -11.41 26.06
N SER A 36 -5.34 -12.48 25.55
CA SER A 36 -5.41 -12.73 24.12
C SER A 36 -6.17 -11.62 23.39
N ILE A 37 -7.28 -11.12 23.94
CA ILE A 37 -8.04 -10.03 23.32
C ILE A 37 -7.21 -8.74 23.23
N VAL A 38 -6.41 -8.42 24.25
CA VAL A 38 -5.52 -7.25 24.20
C VAL A 38 -4.46 -7.42 23.10
N VAL A 39 -3.87 -8.62 22.97
CA VAL A 39 -2.91 -8.92 21.90
C VAL A 39 -3.57 -8.82 20.52
N ASP A 40 -4.75 -9.42 20.36
CA ASP A 40 -5.53 -9.38 19.12
C ASP A 40 -5.92 -7.94 18.75
N ALA A 41 -6.26 -7.11 19.74
CA ALA A 41 -6.56 -5.70 19.53
C ALA A 41 -5.34 -4.92 19.03
N VAL A 42 -4.15 -5.13 19.64
CA VAL A 42 -2.90 -4.51 19.15
C VAL A 42 -2.59 -4.96 17.72
N LEU A 43 -2.72 -6.26 17.43
CA LEU A 43 -2.54 -6.80 16.09
C LEU A 43 -3.53 -6.20 15.08
N LEU A 44 -4.80 -6.07 15.45
CA LEU A 44 -5.83 -5.44 14.63
C LEU A 44 -5.53 -3.97 14.33
N ALA A 45 -5.15 -3.21 15.35
CA ALA A 45 -4.80 -1.81 15.22
C ALA A 45 -3.57 -1.60 14.34
N THR A 46 -2.65 -2.56 14.29
CA THR A 46 -1.40 -2.50 13.51
C THR A 46 -1.51 -3.14 12.11
N GLY A 47 -2.72 -3.44 11.63
CA GLY A 47 -2.93 -3.92 10.26
C GLY A 47 -3.01 -5.44 10.12
N GLY A 48 -3.21 -6.15 11.24
CA GLY A 48 -3.58 -7.57 11.28
C GLY A 48 -4.90 -7.88 10.55
N ARG A 49 -5.18 -9.18 10.40
CA ARG A 49 -6.39 -9.64 9.72
C ARG A 49 -7.62 -9.31 10.57
N ALA A 50 -8.60 -8.67 9.97
CA ALA A 50 -9.92 -8.48 10.58
C ALA A 50 -10.84 -9.65 10.21
N SER A 51 -11.59 -10.15 11.20
CA SER A 51 -12.72 -11.06 11.01
C SER A 51 -13.95 -10.49 11.71
N THR A 52 -15.13 -10.77 11.17
CA THR A 52 -16.40 -10.43 11.82
C THR A 52 -16.63 -11.23 13.10
N ASP A 53 -15.95 -12.37 13.26
CA ASP A 53 -16.02 -13.21 14.47
C ASP A 53 -15.47 -12.49 15.72
N LEU A 54 -14.70 -11.42 15.51
CA LEU A 54 -14.15 -10.59 16.57
C LEU A 54 -15.13 -9.52 17.04
N LEU A 55 -16.27 -9.32 16.38
CA LEU A 55 -17.30 -8.41 16.87
C LEU A 55 -17.96 -9.00 18.10
N ARG A 56 -18.22 -8.15 19.10
CA ARG A 56 -19.05 -8.52 20.23
C ARG A 56 -20.46 -8.90 19.77
N HIS A 57 -21.02 -9.92 20.41
CA HIS A 57 -22.34 -10.43 20.04
C HIS A 57 -23.40 -9.32 20.11
N GLY A 58 -24.09 -9.06 19.00
CA GLY A 58 -25.10 -8.00 18.88
C GLY A 58 -24.56 -6.61 18.52
N ALA A 59 -23.25 -6.42 18.42
CA ALA A 59 -22.66 -5.16 18.00
C ALA A 59 -22.67 -5.03 16.46
N GLY A 60 -23.00 -3.84 15.96
CA GLY A 60 -22.97 -3.53 14.53
C GLY A 60 -21.57 -3.18 13.99
N ARG A 61 -20.63 -2.85 14.90
CA ARG A 61 -19.24 -2.51 14.58
C ARG A 61 -18.34 -2.72 15.81
N ALA A 62 -17.06 -2.97 15.57
CA ALA A 62 -15.99 -2.92 16.57
C ALA A 62 -14.97 -1.84 16.18
N GLU A 63 -14.35 -1.21 17.18
CA GLU A 63 -13.34 -0.16 17.00
C GLU A 63 -12.14 -0.42 17.92
N VAL A 64 -10.93 -0.32 17.38
CA VAL A 64 -9.69 -0.40 18.15
C VAL A 64 -8.80 0.77 17.75
N THR A 65 -8.33 1.52 18.75
CA THR A 65 -7.40 2.64 18.57
C THR A 65 -6.15 2.39 19.41
N ALA A 66 -4.98 2.52 18.79
CA ALA A 66 -3.68 2.39 19.43
C ALA A 66 -2.87 3.66 19.19
N THR A 67 -2.36 4.25 20.27
CA THR A 67 -1.51 5.44 20.24
C THR A 67 -0.07 5.03 20.51
N PHE A 68 0.84 5.48 19.65
CA PHE A 68 2.26 5.20 19.73
C PHE A 68 3.09 6.48 19.84
N ASP A 69 4.13 6.42 20.66
CA ASP A 69 5.23 7.38 20.71
C ASP A 69 6.34 6.96 19.75
N LEU A 70 6.70 7.86 18.83
CA LEU A 70 7.71 7.65 17.78
C LEU A 70 9.09 8.25 18.11
N ARG A 71 9.31 8.88 19.27
CA ARG A 71 10.59 9.53 19.62
C ARG A 71 11.81 8.63 19.43
N GLY A 72 11.66 7.33 19.71
CA GLY A 72 12.72 6.31 19.56
C GLY A 72 12.66 5.49 18.28
N ASN A 73 11.78 5.79 17.33
CA ASN A 73 11.55 4.97 16.15
C ASN A 73 11.69 5.79 14.85
N ALA A 74 12.94 6.02 14.43
CA ALA A 74 13.25 6.75 13.21
C ALA A 74 12.63 6.10 11.97
N ALA A 75 12.69 4.77 11.86
CA ALA A 75 12.17 4.03 10.71
C ALA A 75 10.67 4.27 10.47
N ALA A 76 9.85 4.29 11.53
CA ALA A 76 8.42 4.59 11.41
C ALA A 76 8.17 6.05 10.97
N ARG A 77 8.96 7.02 11.45
CA ARG A 77 8.85 8.43 11.04
C ARG A 77 9.25 8.63 9.58
N ASP A 78 10.35 7.99 9.15
CA ASP A 78 10.82 8.04 7.78
C ASP A 78 9.78 7.42 6.84
N TRP A 79 9.19 6.28 7.23
CA TRP A 79 8.10 5.66 6.48
C TRP A 79 6.88 6.58 6.34
N LEU A 80 6.46 7.27 7.41
CA LEU A 80 5.35 8.23 7.35
C LEU A 80 5.67 9.39 6.40
N ALA A 81 6.90 9.91 6.43
CA ALA A 81 7.35 10.96 5.52
C ALA A 81 7.35 10.51 4.06
N GLU A 82 7.83 9.29 3.77
CA GLU A 82 7.79 8.69 2.43
C GLU A 82 6.35 8.55 1.90
N GLN A 83 5.40 8.22 2.77
CA GLN A 83 3.98 8.13 2.43
C GLN A 83 3.26 9.49 2.43
N SER A 84 3.98 10.60 2.67
CA SER A 84 3.42 11.95 2.80
C SER A 84 2.32 12.06 3.87
N ILE A 85 2.44 11.30 4.96
CA ILE A 85 1.52 11.30 6.09
C ILE A 85 2.08 12.22 7.18
N ALA A 86 1.30 13.23 7.56
CA ALA A 86 1.68 14.13 8.64
C ALA A 86 1.70 13.40 9.99
N ALA A 87 2.82 13.46 10.69
CA ALA A 87 2.91 13.08 12.09
C ALA A 87 2.37 14.23 12.96
N ASP A 88 1.66 13.90 14.03
CA ASP A 88 1.25 14.88 15.04
C ASP A 88 2.34 14.96 16.11
N GLY A 89 3.38 15.73 15.82
CA GLY A 89 4.62 15.69 16.60
C GLY A 89 5.27 14.31 16.55
N ASP A 90 5.48 13.70 17.71
CA ASP A 90 6.00 12.33 17.84
C ASP A 90 4.89 11.31 18.11
N GLU A 91 3.61 11.70 18.06
CA GLU A 91 2.48 10.81 18.30
C GLU A 91 1.92 10.23 16.99
N LEU A 92 1.58 8.95 17.05
CA LEU A 92 0.95 8.21 15.95
C LEU A 92 -0.28 7.48 16.47
N ILE A 93 -1.44 7.80 15.89
CA ILE A 93 -2.71 7.17 16.22
C ILE A 93 -3.12 6.24 15.08
N LEU A 94 -3.15 4.93 15.36
CA LEU A 94 -3.69 3.93 14.48
C LEU A 94 -5.08 3.53 14.93
N ARG A 95 -6.04 3.55 14.01
CA ARG A 95 -7.42 3.15 14.30
C ARG A 95 -7.94 2.15 13.29
N ARG A 96 -8.55 1.08 13.79
CA ARG A 96 -9.26 0.06 13.01
C ARG A 96 -10.74 0.10 13.32
N ILE A 97 -11.57 0.07 12.28
CA ILE A 97 -13.02 -0.14 12.40
C ILE A 97 -13.40 -1.39 11.61
N ILE A 98 -14.21 -2.26 12.20
CA ILE A 98 -14.74 -3.48 11.58
C ILE A 98 -16.27 -3.41 11.66
N GLY A 99 -16.96 -3.46 10.53
CA GLY A 99 -18.42 -3.53 10.48
C GLY A 99 -18.92 -4.97 10.45
N ALA A 100 -20.16 -5.17 10.92
CA ALA A 100 -20.85 -6.45 10.80
C ALA A 100 -21.12 -6.87 9.33
N ASP A 101 -21.02 -5.91 8.40
CA ASP A 101 -21.07 -6.14 6.96
C ASP A 101 -19.76 -6.71 6.36
N GLY A 102 -18.77 -7.01 7.22
CA GLY A 102 -17.45 -7.50 6.83
C GLY A 102 -16.51 -6.42 6.29
N ARG A 103 -16.96 -5.16 6.18
CA ARG A 103 -16.10 -4.07 5.74
C ARG A 103 -15.20 -3.67 6.89
N SER A 104 -13.93 -3.44 6.56
CA SER A 104 -12.95 -2.99 7.54
C SER A 104 -12.20 -1.78 7.00
N ARG A 105 -11.97 -0.79 7.86
CA ARG A 105 -11.29 0.46 7.52
C ARG A 105 -10.15 0.69 8.50
N GLN A 106 -9.00 1.07 7.96
CA GLN A 106 -7.85 1.51 8.74
C GLN A 106 -7.71 3.02 8.62
N TYR A 107 -7.33 3.66 9.72
CA TYR A 107 -6.93 5.05 9.77
C TYR A 107 -5.56 5.20 10.44
N VAL A 108 -4.84 6.22 10.01
CA VAL A 108 -3.61 6.74 10.61
C VAL A 108 -3.75 8.25 10.77
N ASN A 109 -3.60 8.77 11.98
CA ASN A 109 -3.78 10.20 12.30
C ASN A 109 -5.06 10.80 11.66
N GLY A 110 -6.16 10.03 11.71
CA GLY A 110 -7.46 10.42 11.16
C GLY A 110 -7.66 10.21 9.66
N GLN A 111 -6.60 9.92 8.89
CA GLN A 111 -6.67 9.67 7.44
C GLN A 111 -6.81 8.17 7.14
N THR A 112 -7.59 7.81 6.12
CA THR A 112 -7.73 6.40 5.69
C THR A 112 -6.41 5.85 5.13
N LEU A 113 -6.05 4.63 5.53
CA LEU A 113 -4.85 3.94 5.08
C LEU A 113 -5.20 2.59 4.43
N PRO A 114 -4.62 2.23 3.27
CA PRO A 114 -4.79 0.89 2.71
C PRO A 114 -4.27 -0.19 3.66
N ALA A 115 -4.90 -1.36 3.67
CA ALA A 115 -4.54 -2.44 4.60
C ALA A 115 -3.07 -2.90 4.48
N GLN A 116 -2.51 -2.90 3.26
CA GLN A 116 -1.12 -3.25 3.03
C GLN A 116 -0.15 -2.23 3.62
N SER A 117 -0.43 -0.94 3.45
CA SER A 117 0.38 0.14 4.04
C SER A 117 0.27 0.14 5.56
N ALA A 118 -0.93 -0.15 6.10
CA ALA A 118 -1.15 -0.30 7.53
C ALA A 118 -0.30 -1.43 8.13
N ARG A 119 -0.27 -2.58 7.45
CA ARG A 119 0.56 -3.73 7.83
C ARG A 119 2.05 -3.38 7.78
N ALA A 120 2.51 -2.70 6.73
CA ALA A 120 3.90 -2.27 6.60
C ALA A 120 4.32 -1.33 7.75
N LEU A 121 3.44 -0.40 8.14
CA LEU A 121 3.68 0.46 9.30
C LEU A 121 3.62 -0.32 10.61
N GLY A 122 2.69 -1.26 10.76
CA GLY A 122 2.58 -2.14 11.92
C GLY A 122 3.86 -2.95 12.19
N ASP A 123 4.47 -3.50 11.13
CA ASP A 123 5.74 -4.24 11.19
C ASP A 123 6.90 -3.38 11.74
N LEU A 124 6.82 -2.04 11.64
CA LEU A 124 7.81 -1.11 12.20
C LEU A 124 7.53 -0.74 13.66
N LEU A 125 6.32 -1.00 14.16
CA LEU A 125 5.85 -0.53 15.47
C LEU A 125 5.80 -1.64 16.53
N VAL A 126 5.41 -2.86 16.13
CA VAL A 126 5.15 -3.96 17.05
C VAL A 126 5.71 -5.26 16.47
N ASP A 127 6.40 -6.03 17.31
CA ASP A 127 6.73 -7.43 17.04
C ASP A 127 5.94 -8.30 18.04
N VAL A 128 5.19 -9.29 17.55
CA VAL A 128 4.32 -10.13 18.37
C VAL A 128 4.77 -11.58 18.28
N HIS A 129 5.17 -12.14 19.42
CA HIS A 129 5.56 -13.54 19.56
C HIS A 129 4.42 -14.31 20.25
N GLY A 130 3.77 -15.24 19.55
CA GLY A 130 2.57 -15.93 20.02
C GLY A 130 1.97 -16.89 18.99
N GLN A 131 0.68 -17.26 19.11
CA GLN A 131 0.02 -18.19 18.16
C GLN A 131 -0.41 -17.54 16.83
N GLN A 132 -0.59 -16.22 16.80
CA GLN A 132 -0.86 -15.41 15.60
C GLN A 132 0.44 -14.67 15.24
N GLU A 133 1.30 -15.29 14.44
CA GLU A 133 2.69 -14.84 14.27
C GLU A 133 2.88 -13.85 13.11
N TYR A 134 3.47 -12.70 13.43
CA TYR A 134 4.44 -12.04 12.54
C TYR A 134 5.83 -12.36 13.08
N LEU A 135 6.38 -13.54 12.75
CA LEU A 135 7.75 -13.81 13.14
C LEU A 135 8.69 -13.00 12.25
N SER A 136 9.00 -11.76 12.66
CA SER A 136 10.01 -10.91 12.02
C SER A 136 11.31 -11.70 11.82
N LEU A 137 11.74 -12.46 12.84
CA LEU A 137 12.92 -13.33 12.83
C LEU A 137 12.85 -14.54 11.88
N LEU A 138 11.66 -14.97 11.45
CA LEU A 138 11.53 -16.03 10.44
C LEU A 138 11.54 -15.48 9.01
N ARG A 139 11.44 -14.17 8.83
CA ARG A 139 11.52 -13.59 7.50
C ARG A 139 12.95 -13.71 6.99
N SER A 140 13.10 -14.18 5.76
CA SER A 140 14.41 -14.41 5.15
C SER A 140 15.27 -13.13 5.09
N ASP A 141 14.64 -11.96 4.97
CA ASP A 141 15.32 -10.68 4.98
C ASP A 141 15.83 -10.27 6.37
N ALA A 142 15.13 -10.66 7.45
CA ALA A 142 15.59 -10.45 8.82
C ALA A 142 16.70 -11.43 9.20
N GLN A 143 16.58 -12.69 8.81
CA GLN A 143 17.63 -13.70 8.99
C GLN A 143 18.91 -13.32 8.26
N ARG A 144 18.80 -12.84 7.03
CA ARG A 144 19.95 -12.36 6.26
C ARG A 144 20.59 -11.15 6.95
N ARG A 145 19.80 -10.17 7.39
CA ARG A 145 20.32 -9.00 8.13
C ARG A 145 21.07 -9.42 9.40
N LEU A 146 20.50 -10.32 10.19
CA LEU A 146 21.17 -10.86 11.37
C LEU A 146 22.51 -11.52 11.06
N LEU A 147 22.57 -12.28 9.96
CA LEU A 147 23.81 -12.92 9.52
C LEU A 147 24.84 -11.88 9.05
N ASP A 148 24.39 -10.91 8.24
CA ASP A 148 25.23 -9.83 7.71
C ASP A 148 25.80 -8.97 8.85
N ASP A 149 24.97 -8.63 9.83
CA ASP A 149 25.37 -7.85 11.01
C ASP A 149 26.35 -8.65 11.88
N HIS A 150 26.09 -9.94 12.11
CA HIS A 150 26.99 -10.81 12.87
C HIS A 150 28.37 -10.94 12.20
N GLY A 151 28.40 -11.02 10.87
CA GLY A 151 29.64 -11.06 10.09
C GLY A 151 30.28 -9.70 9.84
N ALA A 152 29.68 -8.60 10.32
CA ALA A 152 30.06 -7.23 9.99
C ALA A 152 30.23 -7.01 8.47
N LEU A 153 29.30 -7.57 7.69
CA LEU A 153 29.37 -7.64 6.22
C LEU A 153 28.89 -6.38 5.50
N GLU A 154 28.51 -5.35 6.25
CA GLU A 154 27.99 -4.09 5.69
C GLU A 154 28.95 -3.43 4.67
N PRO A 155 30.29 -3.41 4.85
CA PRO A 155 31.22 -2.91 3.84
C PRO A 155 31.17 -3.67 2.51
N GLN A 156 30.81 -4.95 2.51
CA GLN A 156 30.65 -5.78 1.32
C GLN A 156 29.23 -5.65 0.74
N CYS A 157 28.22 -5.52 1.60
CA CYS A 157 26.83 -5.38 1.21
C CYS A 157 26.52 -4.02 0.55
N ALA A 158 27.18 -2.94 0.97
CA ALA A 158 26.96 -1.60 0.44
C ALA A 158 27.24 -1.49 -1.09
N PRO A 159 28.41 -1.90 -1.62
CA PRO A 159 28.66 -1.91 -3.06
C PRO A 159 27.66 -2.76 -3.85
N VAL A 160 27.24 -3.90 -3.30
CA VAL A 160 26.27 -4.78 -3.94
C VAL A 160 24.89 -4.11 -4.03
N ARG A 161 24.44 -3.42 -2.98
CA ARG A 161 23.19 -2.64 -3.01
C ARG A 161 23.24 -1.51 -4.02
N GLU A 162 24.37 -0.79 -4.11
CA GLU A 162 24.54 0.28 -5.10
C GLU A 162 24.48 -0.25 -6.53
N LEU A 163 25.21 -1.33 -6.84
CA LEU A 163 25.19 -1.98 -8.14
C LEU A 163 23.79 -2.50 -8.50
N ALA A 164 23.10 -3.13 -7.54
CA ALA A 164 21.75 -3.62 -7.74
C ALA A 164 20.75 -2.48 -8.01
N SER A 165 20.86 -1.36 -7.28
CA SER A 165 20.04 -0.16 -7.49
C SER A 165 20.29 0.45 -8.86
N ALA A 166 21.56 0.61 -9.24
CA ALA A 166 21.94 1.12 -10.56
C ALA A 166 21.42 0.22 -11.69
N TRP A 167 21.56 -1.10 -11.55
CA TRP A 167 21.04 -2.08 -12.50
C TRP A 167 19.52 -1.97 -12.66
N ARG A 168 18.75 -1.93 -11.55
CA ARG A 168 17.28 -1.80 -11.61
C ARG A 168 16.85 -0.53 -12.33
N ARG A 169 17.50 0.60 -12.05
CA ARG A 169 17.22 1.88 -12.72
C ARG A 169 17.47 1.80 -14.23
N ARG A 170 18.60 1.21 -14.64
CA ARG A 170 18.92 1.01 -16.07
C ARG A 170 18.00 0.01 -16.76
N ALA A 171 17.56 -1.03 -16.05
CA ALA A 171 16.59 -1.98 -16.56
C ALA A 171 15.22 -1.32 -16.80
N ALA A 172 14.75 -0.50 -15.86
CA ALA A 172 13.51 0.26 -16.03
C ALA A 172 13.61 1.24 -17.22
N GLU A 173 14.71 2.00 -17.30
CA GLU A 173 14.97 2.92 -18.43
C GLU A 173 14.98 2.19 -19.78
N ARG A 174 15.61 1.00 -19.85
CA ARG A 174 15.59 0.15 -21.05
C ARG A 174 14.17 -0.25 -21.43
N ASP A 175 13.37 -0.68 -20.45
CA ASP A 175 12.01 -1.18 -20.70
C ASP A 175 11.09 -0.05 -21.18
N GLU A 176 11.22 1.15 -20.60
CA GLU A 176 10.55 2.36 -21.07
C GLU A 176 10.93 2.72 -22.52
N LEU A 177 12.23 2.71 -22.84
CA LEU A 177 12.71 3.00 -24.19
C LEU A 177 12.25 1.97 -25.22
N ALA A 178 12.18 0.69 -24.83
CA ALA A 178 11.69 -0.39 -25.68
C ALA A 178 10.18 -0.25 -25.97
N ALA A 179 9.39 0.09 -24.95
CA ALA A 179 7.96 0.37 -25.11
C ALA A 179 7.75 1.57 -26.05
N ALA A 180 8.47 2.67 -25.82
CA ALA A 180 8.39 3.87 -26.67
C ALA A 180 8.85 3.58 -28.12
N ALA A 181 9.85 2.73 -28.32
CA ALA A 181 10.28 2.32 -29.66
C ALA A 181 9.20 1.55 -30.40
N THR A 182 8.49 0.66 -29.70
CA THR A 182 7.38 -0.13 -30.26
C THR A 182 6.23 0.78 -30.69
N GLU A 183 5.85 1.72 -29.83
CA GLU A 183 4.79 2.70 -30.12
C GLU A 183 5.16 3.59 -31.31
N ARG A 184 6.41 4.08 -31.38
CA ARG A 184 6.90 4.87 -32.52
C ARG A 184 6.84 4.08 -33.83
N ALA A 185 7.21 2.79 -33.81
CA ALA A 185 7.18 1.95 -35.00
C ALA A 185 5.74 1.77 -35.51
N ALA A 186 4.80 1.46 -34.63
CA ALA A 186 3.38 1.31 -34.99
C ALA A 186 2.79 2.62 -35.54
N ARG A 187 3.11 3.77 -34.93
CA ARG A 187 2.68 5.09 -35.41
C ARG A 187 3.25 5.41 -36.79
N LEU A 188 4.51 5.07 -37.03
CA LEU A 188 5.17 5.32 -38.30
C LEU A 188 4.60 4.44 -39.43
N GLU A 189 4.25 3.18 -39.13
CA GLU A 189 3.55 2.30 -40.05
C GLU A 189 2.17 2.86 -40.43
N LEU A 190 1.38 3.30 -39.45
CA LEU A 190 0.07 3.92 -39.70
C LEU A 190 0.18 5.17 -40.57
N LEU A 191 1.13 6.06 -40.25
CA LEU A 191 1.33 7.29 -41.04
C LEU A 191 1.76 6.98 -42.47
N ARG A 192 2.65 6.00 -42.67
CA ARG A 192 3.07 5.56 -44.02
C ARG A 192 1.89 5.00 -44.80
N TYR A 193 1.04 4.20 -44.16
CA TYR A 193 -0.18 3.69 -44.78
C TYR A 193 -1.10 4.83 -45.22
N GLN A 194 -1.41 5.78 -44.32
CA GLN A 194 -2.27 6.92 -44.61
C GLN A 194 -1.73 7.81 -45.73
N VAL A 195 -0.41 8.08 -45.74
CA VAL A 195 0.24 8.82 -46.83
C VAL A 195 0.11 8.06 -48.15
N GLY A 196 0.35 6.75 -48.14
CA GLY A 196 0.21 5.91 -49.34
C GLY A 196 -1.22 5.91 -49.90
N GLU A 197 -2.24 5.86 -49.04
CA GLU A 197 -3.64 5.97 -49.48
C GLU A 197 -3.94 7.33 -50.12
N LEU A 198 -3.46 8.43 -49.52
CA LEU A 198 -3.66 9.78 -50.06
C LEU A 198 -2.92 9.99 -51.39
N GLU A 199 -1.69 9.47 -51.51
CA GLU A 199 -0.91 9.49 -52.75
C GLU A 199 -1.57 8.66 -53.86
N ALA A 200 -2.15 7.50 -53.52
CA ALA A 200 -2.87 6.66 -54.49
C ALA A 200 -4.21 7.26 -54.93
N LEU A 201 -4.93 7.92 -54.01
CA LEU A 201 -6.16 8.64 -54.34
C LEU A 201 -5.87 9.88 -55.19
N ALA A 202 -4.72 10.53 -54.97
CA ALA A 202 -4.25 11.73 -55.67
C ALA A 202 -5.34 12.80 -55.88
N PRO A 203 -6.06 13.21 -54.82
CA PRO A 203 -7.22 14.08 -54.98
C PRO A 203 -6.82 15.45 -55.55
N GLY A 204 -7.50 15.86 -56.61
CA GLY A 204 -7.37 17.21 -57.16
C GLY A 204 -8.01 18.25 -56.24
N ALA A 205 -7.44 19.47 -56.19
CA ALA A 205 -7.93 20.55 -55.32
C ALA A 205 -9.43 20.86 -55.53
N ASP A 206 -9.90 20.76 -56.77
CA ASP A 206 -11.29 21.05 -57.17
C ASP A 206 -12.09 19.79 -57.57
N GLU A 207 -11.55 18.59 -57.33
CA GLU A 207 -12.12 17.33 -57.83
C GLU A 207 -13.51 17.04 -57.23
N VAL A 208 -13.69 17.34 -55.95
CA VAL A 208 -14.97 17.17 -55.25
C VAL A 208 -16.04 18.08 -55.85
N GLU A 209 -15.72 19.33 -56.13
CA GLU A 209 -16.65 20.29 -56.74
C GLU A 209 -17.05 19.85 -58.15
N ALA A 210 -16.07 19.38 -58.94
CA ALA A 210 -16.29 18.86 -60.29
C ALA A 210 -17.22 17.62 -60.30
N LEU A 211 -16.97 16.64 -59.43
CA LEU A 211 -17.77 15.43 -59.30
C LEU A 211 -19.21 15.73 -58.83
N LEU A 212 -19.40 16.69 -57.92
CA LEU A 212 -20.73 17.12 -57.48
C LEU A 212 -21.51 17.81 -58.60
N ALA A 213 -20.87 18.67 -59.39
CA ALA A 213 -21.48 19.30 -60.55
C ALA A 213 -21.86 18.26 -61.61
N GLU A 214 -21.01 17.26 -61.85
CA GLU A 214 -21.30 16.15 -62.77
C GLU A 214 -22.49 15.32 -62.30
N ARG A 215 -22.52 14.92 -61.02
CA ARG A 215 -23.65 14.20 -60.43
C ARG A 215 -24.97 14.96 -60.58
N ALA A 216 -24.98 16.27 -60.34
CA ALA A 216 -26.19 17.10 -60.50
C ALA A 216 -26.68 17.12 -61.96
N ARG A 217 -25.77 17.16 -62.94
CA ARG A 217 -26.13 17.05 -64.37
C ARG A 217 -26.76 15.69 -64.70
N HIS A 218 -26.26 14.59 -64.13
CA HIS A 218 -26.82 13.26 -64.34
C HIS A 218 -28.16 13.05 -63.62
N ALA A 219 -28.34 13.62 -62.44
CA ALA A 219 -29.59 13.53 -61.68
C ALA A 219 -30.76 14.27 -62.37
N ASN A 220 -30.49 15.36 -63.10
CA ASN A 220 -31.49 16.13 -63.85
C ASN A 220 -31.78 15.57 -65.26
N ARG A 221 -31.27 14.39 -65.61
CA ARG A 221 -31.49 13.70 -66.89
C ARG A 221 -32.46 12.50 -66.80
N GLY A 222 -33.15 12.33 -65.68
CA GLY A 222 -34.32 11.46 -65.53
C GLY A 222 -35.57 12.30 -65.26
#